data_AF-A0A5P8M0H0-F1
#
_entry.id   AF-A0A5P8M0H0-F1
#
_cell.length_a   1.000
_cell.length_b   1.000
_cell.length_c   1.000
_cell.angle_alpha   90.00
_cell.angle_beta   90.00
_cell.angle_gamma   90.00
#
_symmetry.space_group_name_H-M   'P 1'
#
loop_
_entity.id
_entity.type
_entity.pdbx_description
1 polymer ?
#
loop_
_entity_poly.entity_id
_entity_poly.type
_entity_poly.pdbx_seq_one_letter_code
_entity_poly.pdbx_strand_id
1 'polypeptide(L)'
;MSARVLQTAVHRLHQAWQNFFNPNMPDARKPKFHSKRDLKQSFTTDRGVVNGKFLTLDQPRESTHRFTKIKMAETLRFTGEIKTVTITKRGNKFYASITVLVEDLPRPVFTNSWDIVGVDVNVGHFSWNGGEVNTFTPRMAALHQRIKVYQKRLNRKRRDNPHHFRSKNYQRTING
;
A
#
# COMPACT_ATOMS: atom_id res chain seq x y z
N MET A 1 5.54 -11.10 -21.23
CA MET A 1 5.05 -11.31 -19.85
C MET A 1 4.78 -12.79 -19.68
N SER A 2 5.11 -13.36 -18.53
CA SER A 2 4.92 -14.78 -18.24
C SER A 2 3.44 -15.17 -18.15
N ALA A 3 3.09 -16.40 -18.53
CA ALA A 3 1.72 -16.93 -18.43
C ALA A 3 1.17 -16.89 -16.99
N ARG A 4 2.05 -16.96 -15.99
CA ARG A 4 1.69 -16.90 -14.57
C ARG A 4 1.07 -15.56 -14.18
N VAL A 5 1.62 -14.45 -14.66
CA VAL A 5 1.08 -13.10 -14.39
C VAL A 5 -0.36 -12.97 -14.90
N LEU A 6 -0.66 -13.59 -16.04
CA LEU A 6 -2.02 -13.63 -16.57
C LEU A 6 -2.94 -14.49 -15.68
N GLN A 7 -2.48 -15.67 -15.25
CA GLN A 7 -3.24 -16.53 -14.33
C GLN A 7 -3.54 -15.82 -13.00
N THR A 8 -2.58 -15.09 -12.44
CA THR A 8 -2.78 -14.27 -11.23
C THR A 8 -3.82 -13.17 -11.45
N ALA A 9 -3.81 -12.52 -12.63
CA ALA A 9 -4.81 -11.52 -12.98
C ALA A 9 -6.22 -12.11 -13.09
N VAL A 10 -6.34 -13.29 -13.71
CA VAL A 10 -7.61 -14.03 -13.79
C VAL A 10 -8.11 -14.44 -12.41
N HIS A 11 -7.23 -14.96 -11.55
CA HIS A 11 -7.58 -15.34 -10.18
C HIS A 11 -8.08 -14.14 -9.37
N ARG A 12 -7.40 -12.98 -9.48
CA ARG A 12 -7.84 -11.74 -8.81
C ARG A 12 -9.17 -11.22 -9.33
N LEU A 13 -9.43 -11.35 -10.63
CA LEU A 13 -10.72 -11.00 -11.22
C LEU A 13 -11.82 -11.91 -10.65
N HIS A 14 -11.56 -13.21 -10.55
CA HIS A 14 -12.49 -14.17 -9.96
C HIS A 14 -12.81 -13.82 -8.49
N GLN A 15 -11.79 -13.56 -7.67
CA GLN A 15 -11.99 -13.11 -6.28
C GLN A 15 -12.78 -11.80 -6.19
N ALA A 16 -12.51 -10.82 -7.07
CA ALA A 16 -13.24 -9.56 -7.07
C ALA A 16 -14.73 -9.74 -7.39
N TRP A 17 -15.06 -10.69 -8.27
CA TRP A 17 -16.45 -11.06 -8.54
C TRP A 17 -17.10 -11.82 -7.39
N GLN A 18 -16.39 -12.77 -6.77
CA GLN A 18 -16.88 -13.44 -5.56
C GLN A 18 -17.21 -12.45 -4.45
N ASN A 19 -16.34 -11.45 -4.22
CA ASN A 19 -16.57 -10.41 -3.24
C ASN A 19 -17.76 -9.51 -3.61
N PHE A 20 -17.97 -9.22 -4.89
CA PHE A 20 -19.15 -8.46 -5.36
C PHE A 20 -20.47 -9.19 -5.09
N PHE A 21 -20.49 -10.51 -5.20
CA PHE A 21 -21.68 -11.32 -4.91
C PHE A 21 -21.81 -11.71 -3.43
N ASN A 22 -20.85 -11.34 -2.58
CA ASN A 22 -20.87 -11.70 -1.17
C ASN A 22 -21.84 -10.80 -0.39
N PRO A 23 -22.91 -11.33 0.21
CA PRO A 23 -23.86 -10.53 0.98
C PRO A 23 -23.24 -9.86 2.22
N ASN A 24 -22.12 -10.40 2.73
CA ASN A 24 -21.38 -9.82 3.86
C ASN A 24 -20.54 -8.60 3.47
N MET A 25 -20.48 -8.24 2.18
CA MET A 25 -19.74 -7.08 1.68
C MET A 25 -20.68 -6.14 0.89
N PRO A 26 -21.63 -5.45 1.54
CA PRO A 26 -22.64 -4.62 0.87
C PRO A 26 -22.03 -3.45 0.08
N ASP A 27 -20.86 -2.97 0.47
CA ASP A 27 -20.14 -1.89 -0.21
C ASP A 27 -19.30 -2.37 -1.41
N ALA A 28 -19.26 -3.68 -1.69
CA ALA A 28 -18.51 -4.22 -2.81
C ALA A 28 -19.14 -3.76 -4.13
N ARG A 29 -18.39 -2.97 -4.90
CA ARG A 29 -18.83 -2.48 -6.21
C ARG A 29 -18.40 -3.44 -7.31
N LYS A 30 -19.17 -3.47 -8.39
CA LYS A 30 -18.86 -4.25 -9.59
C LYS A 30 -17.41 -3.98 -10.05
N PRO A 31 -16.57 -5.01 -10.18
CA PRO A 31 -15.19 -4.83 -10.61
C PRO A 31 -15.13 -4.31 -12.05
N LYS A 32 -14.20 -3.39 -12.31
CA LYS A 32 -13.97 -2.79 -13.64
C LYS A 32 -12.48 -2.74 -13.91
N PHE A 33 -12.10 -2.97 -15.17
CA PHE A 33 -10.72 -2.77 -15.59
C PHE A 33 -10.37 -1.28 -15.62
N HIS A 34 -9.17 -0.96 -15.16
CA HIS A 34 -8.61 0.37 -15.30
C HIS A 34 -8.30 0.66 -16.77
N SER A 35 -8.48 1.93 -17.18
CA SER A 35 -8.16 2.34 -18.54
C SER A 35 -6.64 2.28 -18.79
N LYS A 36 -6.23 2.03 -20.04
CA LYS A 36 -4.80 2.10 -20.41
C LYS A 36 -4.19 3.48 -20.16
N ARG A 37 -5.01 4.54 -20.17
CA ARG A 37 -4.61 5.94 -19.92
C ARG A 37 -4.51 6.28 -18.43
N ASP A 38 -4.77 5.32 -17.53
CA ASP A 38 -4.64 5.57 -16.10
C ASP A 38 -3.17 5.87 -15.75
N LEU A 39 -2.95 6.86 -14.89
CA LEU A 39 -1.61 7.26 -14.46
C LEU A 39 -0.92 6.15 -13.64
N LYS A 40 -1.70 5.23 -13.09
CA LYS A 40 -1.24 4.10 -12.31
C LYS A 40 -1.48 2.81 -13.10
N GLN A 41 -0.39 2.13 -13.44
CA GLN A 41 -0.44 0.78 -14.03
C GLN A 41 0.33 -0.16 -13.12
N SER A 42 -0.19 -1.37 -12.91
CA SER A 42 0.48 -2.36 -12.07
C SER A 42 0.22 -3.78 -12.53
N PHE A 43 1.19 -4.66 -12.27
CA PHE A 43 1.02 -6.10 -12.38
C PHE A 43 1.65 -6.79 -11.17
N THR A 44 1.18 -7.99 -10.87
CA THR A 44 1.67 -8.81 -9.76
C THR A 44 2.17 -10.14 -10.29
N THR A 45 3.28 -10.61 -9.71
CA THR A 45 3.85 -11.93 -9.96
C THR A 45 4.10 -12.62 -8.63
N ASP A 46 3.93 -13.93 -8.57
CA ASP A 46 4.24 -14.81 -7.44
C ASP A 46 5.65 -15.40 -7.53
N ARG A 47 6.37 -15.15 -8.63
CA ARG A 47 7.71 -15.71 -8.92
C ARG A 47 8.85 -14.70 -8.81
N GLY A 48 8.58 -13.54 -8.21
CA GLY A 48 9.62 -12.54 -7.96
C GLY A 48 10.60 -13.03 -6.90
N VAL A 49 11.90 -12.99 -7.21
CA VAL A 49 12.98 -13.40 -6.29
C VAL A 49 13.80 -12.18 -5.91
N VAL A 50 14.06 -12.02 -4.61
CA VAL A 50 14.91 -10.95 -4.10
C VAL A 50 16.19 -11.55 -3.53
N ASN A 51 17.33 -11.12 -4.09
CA ASN A 51 18.65 -11.49 -3.62
C ASN A 51 19.38 -10.22 -3.18
N GLY A 52 19.48 -10.01 -1.86
CA GLY A 52 20.05 -8.81 -1.28
C GLY A 52 19.34 -7.54 -1.74
N LYS A 53 20.03 -6.71 -2.54
CA LYS A 53 19.51 -5.45 -3.08
C LYS A 53 18.93 -5.59 -4.51
N PHE A 54 18.80 -6.80 -5.03
CA PHE A 54 18.37 -7.04 -6.40
C PHE A 54 17.08 -7.83 -6.46
N LEU A 55 16.12 -7.34 -7.25
CA LEU A 55 14.87 -8.01 -7.58
C LEU A 55 14.96 -8.63 -8.98
N THR A 56 14.61 -9.90 -9.09
CA THR A 56 14.51 -10.61 -10.36
C THR A 56 13.04 -10.97 -10.60
N LEU A 57 12.52 -10.60 -11.76
CA LEU A 57 11.16 -10.94 -12.17
C LEU A 57 11.16 -12.18 -13.06
N ASP A 58 9.99 -12.81 -13.19
CA ASP A 58 9.84 -14.02 -13.97
C ASP A 58 10.00 -13.75 -15.47
N GLN A 59 10.95 -14.46 -16.08
CA GLN A 59 11.20 -14.39 -17.51
C GLN A 59 10.27 -15.36 -18.26
N PRO A 60 9.56 -14.90 -19.31
CA PRO A 60 8.84 -15.78 -20.21
C PRO A 60 9.81 -16.70 -20.97
N ARG A 61 9.42 -17.95 -21.23
CA ARG A 61 10.24 -18.92 -21.98
C ARG A 61 10.63 -18.41 -23.37
N GLU A 62 9.71 -17.73 -24.04
CA GLU A 62 9.89 -17.17 -25.39
C GLU A 62 9.96 -15.65 -25.30
N SER A 63 11.10 -15.10 -24.87
CA SER A 63 11.30 -13.65 -24.88
C SER A 63 12.63 -13.28 -25.54
N THR A 64 12.57 -12.40 -26.54
CA THR A 64 13.74 -11.76 -27.17
C THR A 64 14.35 -10.65 -26.31
N HIS A 65 13.66 -10.22 -25.25
CA HIS A 65 14.13 -9.17 -24.35
C HIS A 65 15.04 -9.71 -23.25
N ARG A 66 16.10 -8.94 -22.91
CA ARG A 66 17.04 -9.29 -21.85
C ARG A 66 16.45 -8.96 -20.48
N PHE A 67 16.10 -9.98 -19.69
CA PHE A 67 15.69 -9.82 -18.31
C PHE A 67 16.93 -9.62 -17.44
N THR A 68 16.97 -8.52 -16.69
CA THR A 68 18.09 -8.18 -15.82
C THR A 68 17.62 -7.99 -14.38
N LYS A 69 18.56 -8.16 -13.45
CA LYS A 69 18.33 -7.90 -12.04
C LYS A 69 18.06 -6.41 -11.83
N ILE A 70 16.93 -6.08 -11.19
CA ILE A 70 16.52 -4.71 -10.88
C ILE A 70 17.12 -4.31 -9.53
N LYS A 71 17.99 -3.29 -9.52
CA LYS A 71 18.55 -2.76 -8.28
C LYS A 71 17.46 -2.02 -7.49
N MET A 72 17.23 -2.45 -6.25
CA MET A 72 16.30 -1.81 -5.32
C MET A 72 16.98 -0.68 -4.55
N ALA A 73 16.20 0.25 -4.02
CA ALA A 73 16.72 1.35 -3.19
C ALA A 73 17.24 0.86 -1.84
N GLU A 74 16.52 -0.09 -1.25
CA GLU A 74 16.82 -0.73 0.03
C GLU A 74 16.84 -2.26 -0.14
N THR A 75 17.52 -2.94 0.77
CA THR A 75 17.46 -4.40 0.89
C THR A 75 16.14 -4.80 1.56
N LEU A 76 15.67 -6.01 1.28
CA LEU A 76 14.48 -6.53 1.96
C LEU A 76 14.76 -6.65 3.46
N ARG A 77 13.88 -6.06 4.28
CA ARG A 77 14.02 -6.02 5.74
C ARG A 77 13.61 -7.31 6.43
N PHE A 78 12.85 -8.16 5.73
CA PHE A 78 12.27 -9.40 6.24
C PHE A 78 12.95 -10.61 5.60
N THR A 79 13.16 -11.66 6.38
CA THR A 79 13.84 -12.91 5.97
C THR A 79 12.89 -14.04 5.60
N GLY A 80 11.58 -13.79 5.57
CA GLY A 80 10.56 -14.80 5.30
C GLY A 80 10.35 -15.15 3.82
N GLU A 81 9.35 -15.99 3.54
CA GLU A 81 9.01 -16.43 2.18
C GLU A 81 8.33 -15.32 1.39
N ILE A 82 8.85 -14.99 0.20
CA ILE A 82 8.21 -14.02 -0.68
C ILE A 82 7.00 -14.66 -1.36
N LYS A 83 5.80 -14.16 -1.05
CA LYS A 83 4.56 -14.66 -1.66
C LYS A 83 4.24 -13.99 -2.97
N THR A 84 4.32 -12.65 -3.01
CA THR A 84 4.02 -11.90 -4.22
C THR A 84 4.86 -10.64 -4.33
N VAL A 85 5.13 -10.24 -5.56
CA VAL A 85 5.77 -8.98 -5.92
C VAL A 85 4.85 -8.22 -6.87
N THR A 86 4.48 -7.00 -6.50
CA THR A 86 3.65 -6.11 -7.31
C THR A 86 4.47 -4.93 -7.80
N ILE A 87 4.62 -4.83 -9.12
CA ILE A 87 5.27 -3.70 -9.77
C ILE A 87 4.21 -2.67 -10.13
N THR A 88 4.38 -1.44 -9.66
CA THR A 88 3.50 -0.32 -9.97
C THR A 88 4.28 0.80 -10.65
N LYS A 89 3.83 1.22 -11.82
CA LYS A 89 4.28 2.44 -12.49
C LYS A 89 3.43 3.62 -11.99
N ARG A 90 4.09 4.66 -11.46
CA ARG A 90 3.46 5.96 -11.16
C ARG A 90 4.28 7.05 -11.85
N GLY A 91 3.70 7.67 -12.88
CA GLY A 91 4.43 8.62 -13.71
C GLY A 91 5.64 7.96 -14.39
N ASN A 92 6.84 8.52 -14.17
CA ASN A 92 8.09 8.02 -14.73
C ASN A 92 8.87 7.08 -13.77
N LYS A 93 8.28 6.72 -12.63
CA LYS A 93 8.93 5.88 -11.61
C LYS A 93 8.22 4.53 -11.47
N PHE A 94 9.01 3.50 -11.21
CA PHE A 94 8.53 2.16 -10.87
C PHE A 94 8.74 1.89 -9.38
N TYR A 95 7.75 1.28 -8.76
CA TYR A 95 7.76 0.89 -7.36
C TYR A 95 7.50 -0.61 -7.27
N ALA A 96 8.25 -1.31 -6.43
CA ALA A 96 8.04 -2.72 -6.14
C ALA A 96 7.48 -2.86 -4.71
N SER A 97 6.33 -3.52 -4.59
CA SER A 97 5.74 -3.92 -3.32
C SER A 97 5.93 -5.42 -3.16
N ILE A 98 6.65 -5.84 -2.14
CA ILE A 98 7.00 -7.25 -1.90
C ILE A 98 6.25 -7.71 -0.64
N THR A 99 5.40 -8.72 -0.80
CA THR A 99 4.69 -9.36 0.31
C THR A 99 5.50 -10.55 0.79
N VAL A 100 5.93 -10.51 2.05
CA VAL A 100 6.73 -11.55 2.69
C VAL A 100 5.90 -12.20 3.78
N LEU A 101 5.77 -13.52 3.75
CA LEU A 101 5.24 -14.30 4.84
C LEU A 101 6.35 -14.49 5.87
N VAL A 102 6.14 -13.95 7.07
CA VAL A 102 7.06 -14.07 8.21
C VAL A 102 6.30 -14.81 9.31
N GLU A 103 6.98 -15.66 10.06
CA GLU A 103 6.41 -16.29 11.25
C GLU A 103 6.08 -15.22 12.29
N ASP A 104 4.94 -15.39 12.97
CA ASP A 104 4.61 -14.55 14.10
C ASP A 104 5.69 -14.72 15.17
N LEU A 105 6.24 -13.60 15.65
CA LEU A 105 7.09 -13.63 16.84
C LEU A 105 6.27 -14.24 18.00
N PRO A 106 6.89 -15.06 18.87
CA PRO A 106 6.19 -15.61 20.01
C PRO A 106 5.56 -14.47 20.81
N ARG A 107 4.23 -14.47 20.87
CA ARG A 107 3.51 -13.47 21.65
C ARG A 107 3.89 -13.67 23.11
N PRO A 108 4.19 -12.60 23.87
CA PRO A 108 4.34 -12.75 25.31
C PRO A 108 3.04 -13.38 25.83
N VAL A 109 3.18 -14.52 26.51
CA VAL A 109 2.06 -15.19 27.16
C VAL A 109 1.68 -14.31 28.34
N PHE A 110 0.57 -13.58 28.23
CA PHE A 110 -0.01 -12.86 29.36
C PHE A 110 -0.57 -13.92 30.32
N THR A 111 0.27 -14.40 31.23
CA THR A 111 -0.15 -15.34 32.27
C THR A 111 -0.96 -14.57 33.31
N ASN A 112 -2.28 -14.79 33.29
CA ASN A 112 -3.18 -14.58 34.42
C ASN A 112 -3.22 -13.17 35.04
N SER A 113 -3.30 -12.10 34.23
CA SER A 113 -3.82 -10.82 34.72
C SER A 113 -5.32 -10.75 34.42
N TRP A 114 -6.16 -10.92 35.44
CA TRP A 114 -7.60 -10.61 35.39
C TRP A 114 -7.87 -9.10 35.35
N ASP A 115 -6.82 -8.30 35.19
CA ASP A 115 -6.90 -6.86 35.07
C ASP A 115 -7.45 -6.47 33.69
N ILE A 116 -8.74 -6.18 33.66
CA ILE A 116 -9.38 -5.55 32.52
C ILE A 116 -8.83 -4.12 32.44
N VAL A 117 -7.88 -3.89 31.53
CA VAL A 117 -7.34 -2.56 31.25
C VAL A 117 -8.16 -1.92 30.15
N GLY A 118 -8.89 -0.86 30.48
CA GLY A 118 -9.45 0.06 29.49
C GLY A 118 -8.30 0.85 28.87
N VAL A 119 -8.20 0.84 27.54
CA VAL A 119 -7.18 1.60 26.80
C VAL A 119 -7.91 2.60 25.90
N ASP A 120 -7.60 3.88 26.07
CA ASP A 120 -8.03 4.93 25.15
C ASP A 120 -6.80 5.44 24.37
N VAL A 121 -6.93 5.36 23.04
CA VAL A 121 -5.86 5.70 22.10
C VAL A 121 -6.24 6.98 21.38
N ASN A 122 -5.60 8.08 21.78
CA ASN A 122 -5.72 9.36 21.11
C ASN A 122 -4.44 9.70 20.33
N VAL A 123 -4.54 10.66 19.40
CA VAL A 123 -3.40 11.23 18.69
C VAL A 123 -2.52 12.05 19.63
N GLY A 124 -3.10 12.64 20.67
CA GLY A 124 -2.37 13.47 21.64
C GLY A 124 -1.89 12.71 22.88
N HIS A 125 -2.57 11.64 23.28
CA HIS A 125 -2.27 10.91 24.49
C HIS A 125 -2.69 9.45 24.36
N PHE A 126 -2.05 8.61 25.15
CA PHE A 126 -2.38 7.21 25.34
C PHE A 126 -2.71 7.03 26.82
N SER A 127 -3.97 6.74 27.14
CA SER A 127 -4.42 6.59 28.52
C SER A 127 -4.87 5.15 28.78
N TRP A 128 -4.59 4.70 30.00
CA TRP A 128 -5.07 3.43 30.53
C TRP A 128 -5.42 3.61 32.01
N ASN A 129 -6.07 2.60 32.60
CA ASN A 129 -6.51 2.65 34.01
C ASN A 129 -5.41 3.03 35.02
N GLY A 130 -4.13 2.80 34.69
CA GLY A 130 -2.99 3.09 35.56
C GLY A 130 -2.20 4.35 35.19
N GLY A 131 -2.61 5.14 34.20
CA GLY A 131 -1.91 6.37 33.84
C GLY A 131 -2.17 6.87 32.42
N GLU A 132 -1.54 8.01 32.10
CA GLU A 132 -1.61 8.64 30.79
C GLU A 132 -0.19 9.01 30.32
N VAL A 133 0.09 8.72 29.05
CA VAL A 133 1.32 9.13 28.37
C VAL A 133 0.96 10.13 27.27
N ASN A 134 1.50 11.34 27.37
CA ASN A 134 1.38 12.33 26.32
C ASN A 134 2.25 11.92 25.12
N THR A 135 1.62 11.69 23.98
CA THR A 135 2.29 11.32 22.72
C THR A 135 2.49 12.54 21.80
N PHE A 136 1.92 13.70 22.17
CA PHE A 136 1.94 14.91 21.37
C PHE A 136 3.28 15.64 21.43
N THR A 137 4.04 15.56 20.34
CA THR A 137 5.31 16.28 20.22
C THR A 137 5.14 17.66 19.57
N PRO A 138 6.01 18.65 19.86
CA PRO A 138 6.00 19.94 19.16
C PRO A 138 6.11 19.79 17.63
N ARG A 139 6.82 18.77 17.16
CA ARG A 139 6.91 18.41 15.73
C ARG A 139 5.54 18.01 15.16
N MET A 140 4.75 17.23 15.90
CA MET A 140 3.38 16.90 15.49
C MET A 140 2.51 18.15 15.38
N ALA A 141 2.61 19.08 16.33
CA ALA A 141 1.88 20.35 16.27
C ALA A 141 2.16 21.11 14.95
N ALA A 142 3.44 21.22 14.57
CA ALA A 142 3.85 21.85 13.32
C ALA A 142 3.33 21.11 12.08
N LEU A 143 3.37 19.76 12.09
CA LEU A 143 2.84 18.94 10.99
C LEU A 143 1.32 19.08 10.85
N HIS A 144 0.57 19.11 11.95
CA HIS A 144 -0.88 19.33 11.95
C HIS A 144 -1.24 20.69 11.35
N GLN A 145 -0.51 21.76 11.71
CA GLN A 145 -0.72 23.08 11.10
C GLN A 145 -0.45 23.05 9.60
N ARG A 146 0.62 22.37 9.17
CA ARG A 146 0.96 22.23 7.75
C ARG A 146 -0.12 21.47 6.98
N ILE A 147 -0.63 20.36 7.53
CA ILE A 147 -1.75 19.60 6.96
C ILE A 147 -2.99 20.49 6.82
N LYS A 148 -3.35 21.25 7.86
CA LYS A 148 -4.49 22.18 7.84
C LYS A 148 -4.37 23.21 6.72
N VAL A 149 -3.18 23.78 6.52
CA VAL A 149 -2.91 24.72 5.42
C VAL A 149 -3.08 24.04 4.06
N TYR A 150 -2.53 22.84 3.87
CA TYR A 150 -2.68 22.11 2.60
C TYR A 150 -4.13 21.71 2.32
N GLN A 151 -4.87 21.25 3.32
CA GLN A 151 -6.30 20.94 3.20
C GLN A 151 -7.10 22.17 2.78
N LYS A 152 -6.84 23.34 3.39
CA LYS A 152 -7.51 24.61 3.00
C LYS A 152 -7.20 24.98 1.55
N ARG A 153 -5.93 24.88 1.13
CA ARG A 153 -5.52 25.14 -0.26
C ARG A 153 -6.18 24.19 -1.25
N LEU A 154 -6.26 22.90 -0.92
CA LEU A 154 -6.93 21.89 -1.74
C LEU A 154 -8.44 22.15 -1.84
N ASN A 155 -9.09 22.49 -0.73
CA ASN A 155 -10.51 22.81 -0.72
C ASN A 155 -10.83 24.03 -1.59
N ARG A 156 -10.02 25.09 -1.52
CA ARG A 156 -10.18 26.27 -2.41
C ARG A 156 -10.04 25.86 -3.88
N LYS A 157 -8.99 25.12 -4.22
CA LYS A 157 -8.80 24.60 -5.59
C LYS A 157 -9.94 23.70 -6.06
N ARG A 158 -10.56 22.90 -5.19
CA ARG A 158 -11.74 22.09 -5.53
C ARG A 158 -12.96 22.94 -5.83
N ARG A 159 -13.17 24.05 -5.11
CA ARG A 159 -14.25 24.99 -5.40
C ARG A 159 -14.02 25.70 -6.73
N ASP A 160 -12.80 26.13 -6.99
CA ASP A 160 -12.45 26.84 -8.24
C ASP A 160 -12.42 25.90 -9.46
N ASN A 161 -12.17 24.61 -9.27
CA ASN A 161 -12.08 23.63 -10.35
C ASN A 161 -12.71 22.27 -9.96
N PRO A 162 -14.05 22.19 -9.91
CA PRO A 162 -14.76 20.99 -9.45
C PRO A 162 -14.62 19.79 -10.40
N HIS A 163 -14.40 20.02 -11.70
CA HIS A 163 -14.38 18.96 -12.71
C HIS A 163 -12.97 18.49 -13.13
N HIS A 164 -11.89 19.23 -12.87
CA HIS A 164 -10.51 18.85 -13.26
C HIS A 164 -9.55 18.58 -12.08
N PHE A 165 -10.06 17.94 -11.02
CA PHE A 165 -9.25 17.48 -9.87
C PHE A 165 -8.20 16.40 -10.22
N ARG A 166 -8.27 15.80 -11.42
CA ARG A 166 -7.28 14.82 -11.91
C ARG A 166 -6.15 15.45 -12.73
N SER A 167 -6.15 16.76 -12.91
CA SER A 167 -5.13 17.44 -13.73
C SER A 167 -3.73 17.38 -13.08
N LYS A 168 -2.67 17.41 -13.91
CA LYS A 168 -1.27 17.39 -13.46
C LYS A 168 -0.95 18.55 -12.50
N ASN A 169 -1.56 19.73 -12.73
CA ASN A 169 -1.41 20.92 -11.88
C ASN A 169 -2.05 20.74 -10.49
N TYR A 170 -3.15 19.98 -10.41
CA TYR A 170 -3.80 19.65 -9.14
C TYR A 170 -2.95 18.67 -8.31
N GLN A 171 -2.37 17.65 -8.94
CA GLN A 171 -1.50 16.67 -8.28
C GLN A 171 -0.19 17.27 -7.77
N ARG A 172 0.34 18.30 -8.44
CA ARG A 172 1.57 18.99 -8.00
C ARG A 172 1.42 19.67 -6.64
N THR A 173 0.22 20.10 -6.26
CA THR A 173 -0.07 20.65 -4.93
C THR A 173 -0.04 19.63 -3.80
N ILE A 174 -0.10 18.33 -4.12
CA ILE A 174 -0.07 17.23 -3.13
C ILE A 174 1.36 16.74 -2.91
N ASN A 175 2.22 16.85 -3.93
CA ASN A 175 3.58 16.32 -3.94
C ASN A 175 4.68 17.40 -3.74
N GLY A 176 4.31 18.62 -3.33
CA GLY A 176 5.19 19.79 -3.22
C GLY A 176 5.40 20.30 -1.79
#